data_AF-A0A411HF55-F1
#
_entry.id   AF-A0A411HF55-F1
#
_cell.length_a   1.000
_cell.length_b   1.000
_cell.length_c   1.000
_cell.angle_alpha   90.00
_cell.angle_beta   90.00
_cell.angle_gamma   90.00
#
_symmetry.space_group_name_H-M   'P 1'
#
loop_
_entity.id
_entity.type
_entity.pdbx_description
1 polymer ?
#
loop_
_entity_poly.entity_id
_entity_poly.type
_entity_poly.pdbx_seq_one_letter_code
_entity_poly.pdbx_strand_id
1 'polypeptide(L)'
;MGHNDHMDDNDGLAEFLIELLEGEHLDGAAAGITRRVIDRGLESLTDKQKFVFERDVMTTFGNATCDACENEIPMSEKAHALQNGGMCNYCWHMMEKLKNE
;
A
#
# COMPACT_ATOMS: atom_id res chain seq x y z
N MET A 1 24.62 7.09 -14.58
CA MET A 1 23.70 7.08 -13.43
C MET A 1 23.13 5.67 -13.40
N GLY A 2 23.69 4.81 -12.55
CA GLY A 2 23.20 3.44 -12.41
C GLY A 2 21.98 3.49 -11.50
N HIS A 3 20.80 3.26 -12.06
CA HIS A 3 19.64 2.92 -11.26
C HIS A 3 19.50 1.41 -11.31
N ASN A 4 19.62 0.85 -10.12
CA ASN A 4 19.77 -0.57 -9.88
C ASN A 4 18.60 -1.33 -10.48
N ASP A 5 18.93 -2.25 -11.37
CA ASP A 5 18.09 -3.38 -11.72
C ASP A 5 17.93 -4.23 -10.45
N HIS A 6 16.88 -3.98 -9.65
CA HIS A 6 16.45 -4.93 -8.63
C HIS A 6 15.21 -5.65 -9.16
N MET A 7 15.46 -6.80 -9.78
CA MET A 7 14.48 -7.87 -9.94
C MET A 7 14.11 -8.39 -8.55
N ASP A 8 12.82 -8.45 -8.22
CA ASP A 8 12.17 -9.66 -7.67
C ASP A 8 10.63 -9.55 -7.81
N ASP A 9 9.98 -10.65 -8.19
CA ASP A 9 8.60 -10.76 -8.67
C ASP A 9 7.53 -10.52 -7.57
N ASN A 10 7.40 -9.29 -7.07
CA ASN A 10 6.39 -8.94 -6.06
C ASN A 10 5.83 -7.52 -6.24
N ASP A 11 5.23 -7.21 -7.39
CA ASP A 11 4.17 -6.22 -7.71
C ASP A 11 4.04 -4.92 -6.87
N GLY A 12 5.12 -4.39 -6.28
CA GLY A 12 5.09 -3.26 -5.34
C GLY A 12 4.53 -3.58 -3.95
N LEU A 13 4.25 -4.84 -3.61
CA LEU A 13 3.64 -5.21 -2.33
C LEU A 13 4.55 -4.89 -1.14
N ALA A 14 5.85 -5.20 -1.23
CA ALA A 14 6.78 -4.95 -0.13
C ALA A 14 6.91 -3.45 0.19
N GLU A 15 7.01 -2.62 -0.84
CA GLU A 15 7.05 -1.15 -0.72
C GLU A 15 5.75 -0.62 -0.10
N PHE A 16 4.60 -1.07 -0.61
CA PHE A 16 3.30 -0.74 -0.03
C PHE A 16 3.20 -1.08 1.47
N LEU A 17 3.64 -2.27 1.88
CA LEU A 17 3.62 -2.67 3.29
C LEU A 17 4.57 -1.85 4.16
N ILE A 18 5.73 -1.44 3.62
CA ILE A 18 6.67 -0.54 4.30
C ILE A 18 6.02 0.83 4.50
N GLU A 19 5.42 1.40 3.46
CA GLU A 19 4.76 2.71 3.53
C GLU A 19 3.59 2.71 4.52
N LEU A 20 2.82 1.60 4.61
CA LEU A 20 1.77 1.46 5.64
C LEU A 20 2.32 1.49 7.07
N LEU A 21 3.51 0.90 7.31
CA LEU A 21 4.15 0.92 8.62
C LEU A 21 4.76 2.29 8.93
N GLU A 22 5.41 2.92 7.96
CA GLU A 22 6.04 4.24 8.12
C GLU A 22 5.00 5.36 8.28
N GLY A 23 3.85 5.24 7.62
CA GLY A 23 2.71 6.13 7.80
C GLY A 23 1.89 5.86 9.07
N GLU A 24 2.33 4.94 9.94
CA GLU A 24 1.63 4.54 11.17
C GLU A 24 0.16 4.14 10.93
N HIS A 25 -0.15 3.58 9.76
CA HIS A 25 -1.50 3.12 9.40
C HIS A 25 -1.87 1.77 10.02
N LEU A 26 -0.88 1.06 10.55
CA LEU A 26 -1.03 -0.26 11.15
C LEU A 26 -0.56 -0.24 12.60
N ASP A 27 -1.34 -0.89 13.47
CA ASP A 27 -1.04 -1.00 14.89
C ASP A 27 -1.09 -2.45 15.41
N GLY A 28 -0.52 -2.66 16.59
CA GLY A 28 -0.64 -3.89 17.36
C GLY A 28 -0.24 -5.15 16.58
N ALA A 29 -1.16 -6.11 16.50
CA ALA A 29 -0.90 -7.39 15.84
C ALA A 29 -0.69 -7.23 14.32
N ALA A 30 -1.43 -6.34 13.66
CA ALA A 30 -1.34 -6.13 12.22
C ALA A 30 0.03 -5.57 11.82
N ALA A 31 0.55 -4.58 12.58
CA ALA A 31 1.89 -4.03 12.36
C ALA A 31 2.98 -5.10 12.52
N GLY A 32 2.92 -5.89 13.60
CA GLY A 32 3.90 -6.95 13.85
C GLY A 32 3.88 -8.07 12.81
N ILE A 33 2.69 -8.44 12.31
CA ILE A 33 2.53 -9.44 11.26
C ILE A 33 3.05 -8.90 9.93
N THR A 34 2.71 -7.66 9.57
CA THR A 34 3.18 -7.00 8.34
C THR A 34 4.70 -6.92 8.30
N ARG A 35 5.34 -6.57 9.42
CA ARG A 35 6.80 -6.55 9.52
C ARG A 35 7.43 -7.93 9.32
N ARG A 36 6.75 -9.00 9.76
CA ARG A 36 7.17 -10.38 9.49
C ARG A 36 7.02 -10.74 8.02
N VAL A 37 5.95 -10.31 7.34
CA VAL A 37 5.76 -10.53 5.90
C VAL A 37 6.89 -9.87 5.10
N ILE A 38 7.27 -8.64 5.46
CA ILE A 38 8.39 -7.93 4.84
C ILE A 38 9.71 -8.68 5.05
N ASP A 39 9.99 -9.15 6.28
CA ASP A 39 11.26 -9.81 6.63
C ASP A 39 11.38 -11.24 6.09
N ARG A 40 10.26 -11.99 6.00
CA ARG A 40 10.28 -13.45 5.82
C ARG A 40 9.27 -13.99 4.81
N GLY A 41 8.55 -13.12 4.12
CA GLY A 41 7.50 -13.49 3.17
C GLY A 41 6.21 -13.97 3.84
N LEU A 42 5.14 -14.02 3.03
CA LEU A 42 3.79 -14.41 3.46
C LEU A 42 3.70 -15.86 3.94
N GLU A 43 4.54 -16.74 3.40
CA GLU A 43 4.61 -18.16 3.76
C GLU A 43 5.11 -18.41 5.18
N SER A 44 5.78 -17.43 5.79
CA SER A 44 6.23 -17.49 7.19
C SER A 44 5.10 -17.34 8.22
N LEU A 45 3.90 -16.96 7.76
CA LEU A 45 2.74 -16.75 8.61
C LEU A 45 1.99 -18.06 8.88
N THR A 46 1.52 -18.22 10.12
CA THR A 46 0.50 -19.22 10.47
C THR A 46 -0.86 -18.84 9.85
N ASP A 47 -1.79 -19.78 9.72
CA ASP A 47 -3.12 -19.51 9.14
C ASP A 47 -3.87 -18.40 9.89
N LYS A 48 -3.74 -18.35 11.22
CA LYS A 48 -4.33 -17.27 12.03
C LYS A 48 -3.71 -15.90 11.71
N GLN A 49 -2.40 -15.86 11.48
CA GLN A 49 -1.70 -14.63 11.10
C GLN A 49 -2.04 -14.22 9.67
N LYS A 50 -2.16 -15.17 8.73
CA LYS A 50 -2.62 -14.90 7.37
C LYS A 50 -4.03 -14.32 7.38
N PHE A 51 -4.93 -14.86 8.21
CA PHE A 51 -6.27 -14.32 8.37
C PHE A 51 -6.26 -12.88 8.87
N VAL A 52 -5.43 -12.57 9.87
CA VAL A 52 -5.28 -11.19 10.38
C VAL A 52 -4.68 -10.28 9.31
N PHE A 53 -3.63 -10.72 8.61
CA PHE A 53 -3.00 -9.96 7.53
C PHE A 53 -4.00 -9.64 6.41
N GLU A 54 -4.75 -10.65 5.95
CA GLU A 54 -5.74 -10.47 4.88
C GLU A 54 -6.86 -9.51 5.30
N ARG A 55 -7.42 -9.71 6.49
CA ARG A 55 -8.56 -8.92 6.97
C ARG A 55 -8.16 -7.49 7.34
N ASP A 56 -7.06 -7.33 8.07
CA ASP A 56 -6.72 -6.04 8.68
C ASP A 56 -5.79 -5.20 7.80
N VAL A 57 -5.07 -5.82 6.85
CA VAL A 57 -4.12 -5.15 5.96
C VAL A 57 -4.63 -5.15 4.51
N MET A 58 -4.77 -6.33 3.89
CA MET A 58 -5.06 -6.41 2.45
C MET A 58 -6.49 -5.98 2.10
N THR A 59 -7.49 -6.38 2.88
CA THR A 59 -8.88 -5.98 2.66
C THR A 59 -9.06 -4.48 2.93
N THR A 60 -8.39 -3.94 3.95
CA THR A 60 -8.52 -2.53 4.36
C THR A 60 -7.83 -1.57 3.40
N PHE A 61 -6.59 -1.90 2.99
CA PHE A 61 -5.73 -0.97 2.26
C PHE A 61 -5.36 -1.49 0.86
N GLY A 62 -5.38 -2.80 0.66
CA GLY A 62 -4.99 -3.44 -0.60
C GLY A 62 -6.04 -3.37 -1.70
N ASN A 63 -7.29 -3.02 -1.40
CA ASN A 63 -8.38 -2.89 -2.39
C ASN A 63 -8.87 -1.45 -2.52
N ALA A 64 -8.01 -0.54 -3.02
CA ALA A 64 -8.33 0.87 -3.17
C ALA A 64 -8.67 1.24 -4.64
N THR A 65 -9.77 1.96 -4.82
CA THR A 65 -10.18 2.58 -6.09
C THR A 65 -10.10 4.11 -5.97
N CYS A 66 -9.83 4.79 -7.08
CA CYS A 66 -9.73 6.24 -7.08
C CYS A 66 -11.11 6.89 -6.95
N ASP A 67 -11.28 7.76 -5.97
CA ASP A 67 -12.56 8.47 -5.72
C ASP A 67 -12.99 9.41 -6.86
N ALA A 68 -12.07 9.80 -7.75
CA ALA A 68 -12.34 10.73 -8.84
C ALA A 68 -12.61 10.07 -10.20
N CYS A 69 -11.89 8.99 -10.52
CA CYS A 69 -12.01 8.31 -11.81
C CYS A 69 -12.50 6.86 -11.72
N GLU A 70 -12.75 6.36 -10.51
CA GLU A 70 -13.29 5.02 -10.21
C GLU A 70 -12.42 3.84 -10.65
N ASN A 71 -11.22 4.11 -11.20
CA ASN A 71 -10.27 3.07 -11.55
C ASN A 71 -9.58 2.48 -10.32
N GLU A 72 -9.15 1.22 -10.41
CA GLU A 72 -8.27 0.64 -9.39
C GLU A 72 -6.97 1.45 -9.28
N ILE A 73 -6.59 1.78 -8.04
CA ILE A 73 -5.32 2.46 -7.77
C ILE A 73 -4.20 1.41 -7.86
N PRO A 74 -3.10 1.66 -8.60
CA PRO A 74 -1.96 0.75 -8.61
C PRO A 74 -1.43 0.50 -7.19
N MET A 75 -0.95 -0.72 -6.89
CA MET A 75 -0.45 -1.06 -5.54
C MET A 75 0.63 -0.09 -5.03
N SER A 76 1.52 0.34 -5.92
CA SER A 76 2.55 1.36 -5.66
C SER A 76 2.02 2.74 -5.29
N GLU A 77 0.74 3.02 -5.56
CA GLU A 77 0.09 4.30 -5.24
C GLU A 77 -0.92 4.18 -4.09
N LYS A 78 -1.27 2.95 -3.64
CA LYS A 78 -2.36 2.75 -2.67
C LYS A 78 -2.07 3.41 -1.32
N ALA A 79 -0.84 3.34 -0.82
CA ALA A 79 -0.48 4.02 0.43
C ALA A 79 -0.44 5.55 0.27
N HIS A 80 0.06 6.07 -0.86
CA HIS A 80 -0.02 7.51 -1.19
C HIS A 80 -1.46 8.01 -1.28
N ALA A 81 -2.38 7.19 -1.80
CA ALA A 81 -3.79 7.54 -1.90
C ALA A 81 -4.44 7.84 -0.53
N LEU A 82 -3.92 7.26 0.56
CA LEU A 82 -4.39 7.56 1.93
C LEU A 82 -4.13 9.02 2.30
N GLN A 83 -3.08 9.64 1.75
CA GLN A 83 -2.71 11.03 1.98
C GLN A 83 -3.28 11.98 0.91
N ASN A 84 -3.56 11.43 -0.29
CA ASN A 84 -4.11 12.16 -1.43
C ASN A 84 -5.65 12.22 -1.43
N GLY A 85 -6.30 11.89 -0.32
CA GLY A 85 -7.76 11.92 -0.18
C GLY A 85 -8.48 10.89 -1.04
N GLY A 86 -7.93 9.67 -1.15
CA GLY A 86 -8.54 8.56 -1.90
C GLY A 86 -8.32 8.65 -3.41
N MET A 87 -7.49 9.57 -3.89
CA MET A 87 -7.24 9.75 -5.32
C MET A 87 -5.96 9.06 -5.78
N CYS A 88 -5.99 8.52 -7.00
CA CYS A 88 -4.75 8.16 -7.69
C CYS A 88 -3.91 9.41 -7.95
N ASN A 89 -2.61 9.22 -8.17
CA ASN A 89 -1.64 10.29 -8.27
C ASN A 89 -2.01 11.30 -9.39
N TYR A 90 -2.47 10.80 -10.55
CA TYR A 90 -2.93 11.63 -11.65
C TYR A 90 -4.11 12.53 -11.28
N CYS A 91 -5.17 11.97 -10.68
CA CYS A 91 -6.35 12.73 -10.29
C CYS A 91 -6.03 13.75 -9.19
N TRP A 92 -5.22 13.36 -8.22
CA TRP A 92 -4.76 14.27 -7.16
C TRP A 92 -4.03 15.49 -7.74
N HIS A 93 -3.04 15.27 -8.61
CA HIS A 93 -2.31 16.37 -9.25
C HIS A 93 -3.19 17.26 -10.12
N MET A 94 -4.19 16.70 -10.80
CA MET A 94 -5.15 17.50 -11.57
C MET A 94 -5.96 18.42 -10.65
N MET A 95 -6.46 17.88 -9.53
CA MET A 95 -7.22 18.65 -8.55
C MET A 95 -6.37 19.73 -7.87
N GLU A 96 -5.11 19.45 -7.55
CA GLU A 96 -4.20 20.43 -6.97
C GLU A 96 -3.90 21.59 -7.93
N LYS A 97 -3.79 21.34 -9.24
CA LYS A 97 -3.63 22.43 -10.23
C LYS A 97 -4.86 23.33 -10.26
N LEU A 98 -6.07 22.75 -10.27
CA LEU A 98 -7.33 23.51 -10.29
C LEU A 98 -7.54 24.38 -9.04
N LYS A 99 -7.04 23.98 -7.88
CA LYS A 99 -7.14 24.78 -6.64
C LYS A 99 -6.20 25.99 -6.61
N ASN A 100 -5.14 25.96 -7.40
CA ASN A 100 -4.10 26.99 -7.43
C ASN A 100 -4.29 28.00 -8.57
N GLU A 101 -5.43 27.91 -9.29
CA GLU A 101 -5.91 28.88 -10.29
C GLU A 101 -7.03 29.76 -9.68
#